data_AF-A0A8B6LGZ1-F1
#
_entry.id   AF-A0A8B6LGZ1-F1
#
_cell.length_a   1.000
_cell.length_b   1.000
_cell.length_c   1.000
_cell.angle_alpha   90.00
_cell.angle_beta   90.00
_cell.angle_gamma   90.00
#
_symmetry.space_group_name_H-M   'P 1'
#
loop_
_entity.id
_entity.type
_entity.pdbx_description
1 polymer ?
#
loop_
_entity_poly.entity_id
_entity_poly.type
_entity_poly.pdbx_seq_one_letter_code
_entity_poly.pdbx_strand_id
1 'polypeptide(L)'
;MKSRRPFPFGHRPCLLALAALLAASGPVARAFTVGIAPGTRAVYLQVGTGTMTGGTFNSGGVPGTNTSVNTVSVNVPAAALGSGTPLLMTTNSTVTASAWNGFAFCNTPATTGQVYIGGFYRVPGTTGAAATLTVSTPFPLADGKGDTIPFSSIAWTSSGNGDATPTIPSGGFSGGSQNLLSITRNTWFESCMAFRYLNTQVVPAGLFKGQAIFTLTAP
;
A
#
# COMPACT_ATOMS: atom_id res chain seq x y z
N MET A 1 73.43 18.24 -4.41
CA MET A 1 73.85 18.96 -5.65
C MET A 1 73.67 18.03 -6.84
N LYS A 2 72.82 18.38 -7.84
CA LYS A 2 72.67 17.85 -9.23
C LYS A 2 72.80 16.32 -9.47
N SER A 3 72.05 15.63 -10.31
CA SER A 3 71.00 15.88 -11.32
C SER A 3 70.81 14.54 -12.06
N ARG A 4 69.68 14.39 -12.78
CA ARG A 4 69.39 13.50 -13.94
C ARG A 4 68.54 12.25 -13.69
N ARG A 5 67.32 12.27 -14.26
CA ARG A 5 66.64 11.12 -14.91
C ARG A 5 67.25 10.94 -16.32
N PRO A 6 67.17 9.76 -16.99
CA PRO A 6 65.95 9.30 -17.70
C PRO A 6 65.73 7.76 -17.76
N PHE A 7 64.54 7.37 -18.28
CA PHE A 7 64.01 6.01 -18.52
C PHE A 7 64.88 5.11 -19.43
N PRO A 8 64.61 3.78 -19.46
CA PRO A 8 63.92 3.28 -20.66
C PRO A 8 62.86 2.18 -20.45
N PHE A 9 62.08 2.06 -21.52
CA PHE A 9 61.04 1.12 -21.93
C PHE A 9 61.26 -0.38 -21.63
N GLY A 10 60.15 -1.10 -21.40
CA GLY A 10 60.11 -2.55 -21.53
C GLY A 10 58.71 -3.18 -21.51
N HIS A 11 58.17 -3.42 -22.70
CA HIS A 11 57.28 -4.55 -23.06
C HIS A 11 55.85 -4.64 -22.47
N ARG A 12 54.87 -4.18 -23.26
CA ARG A 12 53.59 -4.88 -23.51
C ARG A 12 53.81 -5.92 -24.63
N PRO A 13 52.97 -6.95 -24.88
CA PRO A 13 51.60 -7.18 -24.40
C PRO A 13 51.29 -8.66 -24.02
N CYS A 14 50.24 -8.93 -23.25
CA CYS A 14 49.37 -10.08 -23.52
C CYS A 14 48.02 -9.94 -22.80
N LEU A 15 46.97 -10.36 -23.50
CA LEU A 15 45.58 -10.33 -23.11
C LEU A 15 45.29 -11.13 -21.84
N LEU A 16 44.41 -10.60 -20.99
CA LEU A 16 43.37 -11.38 -20.31
C LEU A 16 42.30 -10.39 -19.84
N ALA A 17 41.32 -10.17 -20.72
CA ALA A 17 40.05 -9.58 -20.37
C ALA A 17 39.30 -10.57 -19.46
N LEU A 18 39.27 -10.30 -18.16
CA LEU A 18 38.36 -10.98 -17.24
C LEU A 18 37.25 -9.99 -16.86
N ALA A 19 36.19 -10.04 -17.66
CA ALA A 19 34.91 -9.46 -17.33
C ALA A 19 34.35 -10.19 -16.10
N ALA A 20 34.47 -9.58 -14.91
CA ALA A 20 33.75 -10.00 -13.73
C ALA A 20 32.29 -9.49 -13.83
N LEU A 21 31.49 -10.24 -14.60
CA LEU A 21 30.04 -10.15 -14.61
C LEU A 21 29.47 -10.67 -13.27
N LEU A 22 28.54 -9.88 -12.71
CA LEU A 22 27.43 -10.26 -11.84
C LEU A 22 27.71 -10.86 -10.45
N ALA A 23 27.53 -10.00 -9.44
CA ALA A 23 26.52 -10.24 -8.41
C ALA A 23 26.08 -8.89 -7.82
N ALA A 24 25.44 -8.05 -8.64
CA ALA A 24 24.57 -7.02 -8.09
C ALA A 24 23.36 -7.74 -7.49
N SER A 25 23.44 -8.11 -6.22
CA SER A 25 22.25 -8.42 -5.42
C SER A 25 21.49 -7.11 -5.24
N GLY A 26 20.77 -6.68 -6.28
CA GLY A 26 19.73 -5.68 -6.13
C GLY A 26 18.70 -6.20 -5.12
N PRO A 27 18.04 -5.31 -4.36
CA PRO A 27 16.97 -5.73 -3.48
C PRO A 27 15.96 -6.54 -4.30
N VAL A 28 15.76 -7.80 -3.91
CA VAL A 28 14.72 -8.64 -4.49
C VAL A 28 13.42 -7.93 -4.19
N ALA A 29 12.77 -7.43 -5.23
CA ALA A 29 11.42 -6.92 -5.19
C ALA A 29 10.53 -7.92 -4.45
N ARG A 30 10.11 -7.60 -3.22
CA ARG A 30 9.06 -8.36 -2.54
C ARG A 30 7.87 -7.43 -2.46
N ALA A 31 6.74 -7.80 -3.06
CA ALA A 31 5.46 -7.33 -2.54
C ALA A 31 5.42 -7.75 -1.06
N PHE A 32 4.96 -6.90 -0.13
CA PHE A 32 4.96 -7.24 1.29
C PHE A 32 3.95 -8.35 1.59
N THR A 33 4.36 -9.57 1.28
CA THR A 33 3.66 -10.83 1.47
C THR A 33 4.60 -11.80 2.14
N VAL A 34 4.15 -12.36 3.26
CA VAL A 34 5.00 -13.21 4.10
C VAL A 34 4.23 -14.46 4.48
N GLY A 35 4.87 -15.63 4.33
CA GLY A 35 4.33 -16.88 4.85
C GLY A 35 4.35 -16.86 6.38
N ILE A 36 3.23 -17.20 7.00
CA ILE A 36 3.11 -17.32 8.45
C ILE A 36 2.96 -18.79 8.84
N ALA A 37 3.34 -19.13 10.07
CA ALA A 37 3.16 -20.50 10.55
C ALA A 37 1.66 -20.87 10.58
N PRO A 38 1.29 -22.12 10.19
CA PRO A 38 -0.06 -22.61 10.37
C PRO A 38 -0.49 -22.52 11.84
N GLY A 39 -1.79 -22.36 12.07
CA GLY A 39 -2.35 -22.25 13.42
C GLY A 39 -3.87 -22.25 13.41
N THR A 40 -4.49 -21.94 14.55
CA THR A 40 -5.96 -21.85 14.63
C THR A 40 -6.52 -20.94 13.53
N ARG A 41 -7.65 -21.37 12.92
CA ARG A 41 -8.32 -20.63 11.85
C ARG A 41 -8.64 -19.22 12.32
N ALA A 42 -8.10 -18.22 11.64
CA ALA A 42 -8.27 -16.82 11.98
C ALA A 42 -8.08 -15.94 10.75
N VAL A 43 -8.80 -14.82 10.74
CA VAL A 43 -8.57 -13.70 9.81
C VAL A 43 -8.32 -12.44 10.62
N TYR A 44 -7.47 -11.58 10.10
CA TYR A 44 -7.26 -10.24 10.61
C TYR A 44 -7.15 -9.29 9.43
N LEU A 45 -7.80 -8.14 9.55
CA LEU A 45 -7.72 -7.05 8.60
C LEU A 45 -7.56 -5.75 9.38
N GLN A 46 -6.58 -4.96 9.00
CA GLN A 46 -6.37 -3.60 9.43
C GLN A 46 -6.49 -2.68 8.22
N VAL A 47 -7.27 -1.61 8.38
CA VAL A 47 -7.43 -0.53 7.39
C VAL A 47 -7.17 0.78 8.11
N GLY A 48 -6.10 1.46 7.73
CA GLY A 48 -5.54 2.58 8.44
C GLY A 48 -5.13 2.18 9.87
N THR A 49 -5.71 2.84 10.86
CA THR A 49 -5.41 2.64 12.28
C THR A 49 -5.93 1.28 12.77
N GLY A 50 -5.02 0.40 13.16
CA GLY A 50 -5.34 -0.90 13.77
C GLY A 50 -4.89 -1.01 15.21
N THR A 51 -5.26 -2.12 15.84
CA THR A 51 -4.83 -2.49 17.19
C THR A 51 -3.97 -3.74 17.13
N MET A 52 -2.75 -3.66 17.67
CA MET A 52 -1.85 -4.79 17.84
C MET A 52 -1.15 -4.67 19.19
N THR A 53 -1.45 -5.59 20.11
CA THR A 53 -0.96 -5.55 21.50
C THR A 53 0.24 -6.47 21.67
N GLY A 54 1.25 -6.03 22.43
CA GLY A 54 2.44 -6.86 22.70
C GLY A 54 3.51 -6.83 21.60
N GLY A 55 3.49 -5.83 20.72
CA GLY A 55 4.48 -5.64 19.66
C GLY A 55 3.89 -5.90 18.27
N THR A 56 4.70 -6.45 17.38
CA THR A 56 4.33 -6.76 15.99
C THR A 56 3.92 -8.22 15.86
N PHE A 57 3.20 -8.59 14.81
CA PHE A 57 2.72 -9.97 14.66
C PHE A 57 3.85 -11.00 14.68
N ASN A 58 4.96 -10.71 14.00
CA ASN A 58 6.10 -11.63 13.92
C ASN A 58 6.85 -11.79 15.26
N SER A 59 6.57 -10.93 16.25
CA SER A 59 7.17 -10.96 17.58
C SER A 59 6.17 -11.39 18.66
N GLY A 60 5.06 -12.04 18.27
CA GLY A 60 4.02 -12.51 19.20
C GLY A 60 2.91 -11.50 19.50
N GLY A 61 2.86 -10.38 18.77
CA GLY A 61 1.79 -9.39 18.89
C GLY A 61 0.41 -9.98 18.56
N VAL A 62 -0.57 -9.59 19.36
CA VAL A 62 -1.95 -10.08 19.26
C VAL A 62 -2.82 -9.02 18.57
N PRO A 63 -3.44 -9.33 17.42
CA PRO A 63 -4.36 -8.41 16.77
C PRO A 63 -5.62 -8.21 17.62
N GLY A 64 -6.16 -6.99 17.63
CA GLY A 64 -7.39 -6.63 18.32
C GLY A 64 -8.38 -5.89 17.43
N THR A 65 -9.63 -5.81 17.88
CA THR A 65 -10.66 -4.99 17.23
C THR A 65 -10.37 -3.51 17.42
N ASN A 66 -10.57 -2.71 16.38
CA ASN A 66 -10.46 -1.26 16.40
C ASN A 66 -11.71 -0.66 15.76
N THR A 67 -12.28 0.39 16.37
CA THR A 67 -13.49 1.07 15.89
C THR A 67 -13.18 2.38 15.13
N SER A 68 -11.90 2.75 15.03
CA SER A 68 -11.46 3.96 14.35
C SER A 68 -11.71 3.85 12.85
N VAL A 69 -12.34 4.87 12.28
CA VAL A 69 -12.50 5.02 10.84
C VAL A 69 -11.61 6.16 10.39
N ASN A 70 -10.63 5.87 9.53
CA ASN A 70 -9.82 6.92 8.96
C ASN A 70 -10.59 7.70 7.90
N THR A 71 -10.40 9.01 7.89
CA THR A 71 -10.94 9.90 6.87
C THR A 71 -9.90 10.11 5.79
N VAL A 72 -10.38 10.26 4.57
CA VAL A 72 -9.59 10.67 3.40
C VAL A 72 -10.35 11.79 2.72
N SER A 73 -9.71 12.94 2.49
CA SER A 73 -10.38 14.15 2.05
C SER A 73 -9.54 15.01 1.14
N VAL A 74 -10.18 15.81 0.29
CA VAL A 74 -9.53 16.86 -0.48
C VAL A 74 -10.43 18.08 -0.51
N ASN A 75 -9.83 19.27 -0.41
CA ASN A 75 -10.52 20.51 -0.68
C ASN A 75 -10.28 20.87 -2.15
N VAL A 76 -11.34 20.96 -2.95
CA VAL A 76 -11.25 21.32 -4.37
C VAL A 76 -11.38 22.85 -4.49
N PRO A 77 -10.31 23.57 -4.90
CA PRO A 77 -10.41 25.01 -5.12
C PRO A 77 -11.43 25.30 -6.23
N ALA A 78 -12.18 26.40 -6.10
CA ALA A 78 -13.20 26.78 -7.08
C ALA A 78 -12.64 26.88 -8.51
N ALA A 79 -11.40 27.40 -8.66
CA ALA A 79 -10.73 27.52 -9.95
C ALA A 79 -10.31 26.16 -10.56
N ALA A 80 -10.27 25.09 -9.77
CA ALA A 80 -9.88 23.76 -10.23
C ALA A 80 -11.08 22.83 -10.45
N LEU A 81 -12.31 23.27 -10.13
CA LEU A 81 -13.51 22.44 -10.20
C LEU A 81 -13.75 21.92 -11.63
N GLY A 82 -13.90 20.60 -11.78
CA GLY A 82 -14.19 19.97 -13.07
C GLY A 82 -13.04 20.08 -14.09
N SER A 83 -11.83 20.43 -13.66
CA SER A 83 -10.66 20.57 -14.54
C SER A 83 -10.16 19.24 -15.12
N GLY A 84 -10.66 18.10 -14.64
CA GLY A 84 -10.19 16.76 -15.02
C GLY A 84 -8.80 16.42 -14.48
N THR A 85 -8.15 17.33 -13.74
CA THR A 85 -6.85 17.07 -13.11
C THR A 85 -7.08 16.36 -11.78
N PRO A 86 -6.54 15.13 -11.59
CA PRO A 86 -6.71 14.42 -10.33
C PRO A 86 -6.05 15.15 -9.16
N LEU A 87 -6.77 15.28 -8.06
CA LEU A 87 -6.32 15.94 -6.84
C LEU A 87 -6.00 14.90 -5.78
N LEU A 88 -4.79 14.95 -5.23
CA LEU A 88 -4.37 14.07 -4.15
C LEU A 88 -5.22 14.34 -2.90
N MET A 89 -5.68 13.27 -2.26
CA MET A 89 -6.41 13.34 -1.00
C MET A 89 -5.44 13.17 0.17
N THR A 90 -5.78 13.81 1.27
CA THR A 90 -5.08 13.74 2.55
C THR A 90 -5.82 12.75 3.47
N THR A 91 -5.18 12.18 4.48
CA THR A 91 -5.81 11.19 5.37
C THR A 91 -5.47 11.45 6.83
N ASN A 92 -6.37 11.23 7.78
CA ASN A 92 -6.01 11.32 9.20
C ASN A 92 -5.27 10.08 9.74
N SER A 93 -4.95 9.08 8.91
CA SER A 93 -4.18 7.92 9.36
C SER A 93 -2.79 8.34 9.85
N THR A 94 -2.31 7.68 10.90
CA THR A 94 -0.97 7.89 11.46
C THR A 94 -0.09 6.65 11.33
N VAL A 95 -0.60 5.59 10.69
CA VAL A 95 0.11 4.33 10.57
C VAL A 95 1.17 4.43 9.48
N THR A 96 2.43 4.35 9.92
CA THR A 96 3.62 4.30 9.06
C THR A 96 4.33 2.96 9.15
N ALA A 97 4.27 2.31 10.32
CA ALA A 97 4.94 1.05 10.57
C ALA A 97 4.10 -0.16 10.12
N SER A 98 4.78 -1.16 9.57
CA SER A 98 4.27 -2.50 9.29
C SER A 98 3.80 -3.16 10.59
N ALA A 99 2.57 -3.68 10.60
CA ALA A 99 2.07 -4.44 11.74
C ALA A 99 2.72 -5.85 11.81
N TRP A 100 3.31 -6.33 10.72
CA TRP A 100 4.09 -7.57 10.72
C TRP A 100 5.39 -7.47 11.52
N ASN A 101 6.23 -6.47 11.27
CA ASN A 101 7.60 -6.39 11.82
C ASN A 101 8.07 -4.99 12.24
N GLY A 102 7.23 -3.97 12.17
CA GLY A 102 7.56 -2.60 12.59
C GLY A 102 8.40 -1.81 11.58
N PHE A 103 8.69 -2.36 10.39
CA PHE A 103 9.37 -1.65 9.31
C PHE A 103 8.58 -0.38 8.90
N ALA A 104 9.27 0.71 8.60
CA ALA A 104 8.65 1.95 8.11
C ALA A 104 8.10 1.76 6.69
N PHE A 105 6.91 1.19 6.59
CA PHE A 105 6.34 0.66 5.37
C PHE A 105 5.50 1.69 4.61
N CYS A 106 4.65 2.45 5.29
CA CYS A 106 3.85 3.52 4.68
C CYS A 106 4.46 4.89 4.89
N ASN A 107 4.37 5.74 3.87
CA ASN A 107 4.76 7.13 3.92
C ASN A 107 3.54 7.98 4.30
N THR A 108 3.44 8.31 5.58
CA THR A 108 2.38 9.16 6.13
C THR A 108 3.02 10.28 6.92
N PRO A 109 2.62 11.53 6.65
CA PRO A 109 1.81 12.23 7.64
C PRO A 109 0.41 12.56 7.08
N ALA A 110 -0.48 13.01 7.96
CA ALA A 110 -1.90 13.15 7.67
C ALA A 110 -2.27 14.05 6.48
N THR A 111 -1.32 14.84 5.95
CA THR A 111 -1.51 15.86 4.92
C THR A 111 -1.17 15.42 3.49
N THR A 112 -0.49 14.29 3.30
CA THR A 112 -0.20 13.69 1.97
C THR A 112 -0.21 12.16 2.02
N GLY A 113 -0.77 11.62 3.11
CA GLY A 113 -0.46 10.28 3.61
C GLY A 113 -1.15 9.13 2.91
N GLN A 114 -0.69 7.94 3.29
CA GLN A 114 -1.21 6.68 2.82
C GLN A 114 -2.05 6.03 3.91
N VAL A 115 -3.07 5.28 3.50
CA VAL A 115 -3.80 4.39 4.38
C VAL A 115 -3.18 3.01 4.28
N TYR A 116 -2.66 2.52 5.41
CA TYR A 116 -2.17 1.14 5.53
C TYR A 116 -3.32 0.16 5.38
N ILE A 117 -3.16 -0.88 4.56
CA ILE A 117 -4.10 -1.99 4.45
C ILE A 117 -3.30 -3.27 4.53
N GLY A 118 -3.55 -4.06 5.55
CA GLY A 118 -2.82 -5.31 5.74
C GLY A 118 -3.54 -6.25 6.69
N GLY A 119 -3.05 -7.48 6.74
CA GLY A 119 -3.72 -8.52 7.51
C GLY A 119 -3.21 -9.91 7.18
N PHE A 120 -3.94 -10.91 7.65
CA PHE A 120 -3.62 -12.30 7.34
C PHE A 120 -4.86 -13.18 7.27
N TYR A 121 -4.68 -14.32 6.62
CA TYR A 121 -5.56 -15.47 6.75
C TYR A 121 -4.72 -16.67 7.20
N ARG A 122 -5.07 -17.27 8.34
CA ARG A 122 -4.37 -18.41 8.94
C ARG A 122 -5.32 -19.58 9.11
N VAL A 123 -4.83 -20.80 8.86
CA VAL A 123 -5.55 -22.06 9.03
C VAL A 123 -4.62 -23.16 9.56
N PRO A 124 -5.18 -24.24 10.13
CA PRO A 124 -4.41 -25.43 10.45
C PRO A 124 -3.90 -26.12 9.18
N GLY A 125 -2.67 -26.63 9.22
CA GLY A 125 -2.10 -27.44 8.14
C GLY A 125 -1.74 -26.68 6.87
N THR A 126 -1.64 -27.43 5.77
CA THR A 126 -1.08 -26.96 4.49
C THR A 126 -2.05 -27.09 3.32
N THR A 127 -3.34 -27.30 3.56
CA THR A 127 -4.40 -27.40 2.54
C THR A 127 -5.52 -26.39 2.82
N GLY A 128 -6.22 -25.92 1.79
CA GLY A 128 -7.37 -25.02 1.95
C GLY A 128 -7.46 -23.94 0.86
N ALA A 129 -8.68 -23.42 0.68
CA ALA A 129 -8.99 -22.35 -0.27
C ALA A 129 -8.42 -20.99 0.20
N ALA A 130 -8.35 -20.02 -0.70
CA ALA A 130 -7.86 -18.67 -0.41
C ALA A 130 -8.97 -17.82 0.22
N ALA A 131 -8.59 -16.88 1.09
CA ALA A 131 -9.46 -15.80 1.53
C ALA A 131 -9.56 -14.71 0.45
N THR A 132 -10.60 -13.89 0.49
CA THR A 132 -10.82 -12.81 -0.47
C THR A 132 -10.92 -11.47 0.25
N LEU A 133 -10.11 -10.51 -0.16
CA LEU A 133 -10.25 -9.10 0.24
C LEU A 133 -11.09 -8.38 -0.80
N THR A 134 -12.20 -7.81 -0.35
CA THR A 134 -13.07 -6.97 -1.16
C THR A 134 -13.10 -5.55 -0.61
N VAL A 135 -13.49 -4.60 -1.44
CA VAL A 135 -13.92 -3.28 -0.99
C VAL A 135 -15.30 -2.96 -1.56
N SER A 136 -16.16 -2.36 -0.75
CA SER A 136 -17.49 -1.95 -1.15
C SER A 136 -17.74 -0.48 -0.85
N THR A 137 -18.40 0.19 -1.79
CA THR A 137 -18.83 1.59 -1.68
C THR A 137 -20.31 1.69 -2.06
N PRO A 138 -21.22 1.24 -1.17
CA PRO A 138 -22.62 0.98 -1.52
C PRO A 138 -23.43 2.24 -1.84
N PHE A 139 -22.94 3.42 -1.46
CA PHE A 139 -23.59 4.70 -1.71
C PHE A 139 -22.60 5.67 -2.35
N PRO A 140 -23.06 6.59 -3.22
CA PRO A 140 -22.23 7.69 -3.68
C PRO A 140 -21.85 8.61 -2.52
N LEU A 141 -20.88 9.49 -2.75
CA LEU A 141 -20.63 10.57 -1.80
C LEU A 141 -21.81 11.55 -1.90
N ALA A 142 -22.38 11.95 -0.77
CA ALA A 142 -23.54 12.83 -0.72
C ALA A 142 -23.27 14.07 0.14
N ASP A 143 -23.89 15.19 -0.22
CA ASP A 143 -23.78 16.46 0.51
C ASP A 143 -24.87 16.68 1.57
N GLY A 144 -25.83 15.76 1.65
CA GLY A 144 -27.00 15.85 2.53
C GLY A 144 -28.14 16.75 2.03
N LYS A 145 -27.99 17.39 0.87
CA LYS A 145 -29.01 18.23 0.22
C LYS A 145 -29.60 17.59 -1.05
N GLY A 146 -29.01 16.48 -1.50
CA GLY A 146 -29.48 15.68 -2.63
C GLY A 146 -28.47 15.59 -3.77
N ASP A 147 -27.40 16.39 -3.72
CA ASP A 147 -26.32 16.32 -4.69
C ASP A 147 -25.39 15.15 -4.34
N THR A 148 -24.90 14.48 -5.38
CA THR A 148 -24.04 13.30 -5.22
C THR A 148 -22.85 13.30 -6.16
N ILE A 149 -21.77 12.66 -5.71
CA ILE A 149 -20.60 12.32 -6.52
C ILE A 149 -20.47 10.80 -6.53
N PRO A 150 -20.44 10.14 -7.70
CA PRO A 150 -20.20 8.71 -7.77
C PRO A 150 -18.88 8.34 -7.11
N PHE A 151 -18.86 7.24 -6.35
CA PHE A 151 -17.62 6.79 -5.71
C PHE A 151 -16.54 6.43 -6.72
N SER A 152 -16.92 6.09 -7.96
CA SER A 152 -16.00 5.88 -9.09
C SER A 152 -15.18 7.11 -9.49
N SER A 153 -15.50 8.30 -8.97
CA SER A 153 -14.66 9.49 -9.08
C SER A 153 -13.46 9.48 -8.14
N ILE A 154 -13.28 8.43 -7.32
CA ILE A 154 -12.13 8.24 -6.43
C ILE A 154 -11.29 7.06 -6.92
N ALA A 155 -9.97 7.28 -6.97
CA ALA A 155 -8.98 6.26 -7.30
C ALA A 155 -7.88 6.21 -6.25
N TRP A 156 -7.06 5.17 -6.28
CA TRP A 156 -5.88 5.04 -5.44
C TRP A 156 -4.64 4.59 -6.22
N THR A 157 -3.47 4.86 -5.65
CA THR A 157 -2.24 4.13 -5.97
C THR A 157 -1.79 3.38 -4.75
N SER A 158 -1.48 2.11 -4.97
CA SER A 158 -0.88 1.23 -4.00
C SER A 158 0.63 1.28 -4.09
N SER A 159 1.29 1.20 -2.94
CA SER A 159 2.74 1.16 -2.82
C SER A 159 3.14 0.58 -1.45
N GLY A 160 4.42 0.54 -1.17
CA GLY A 160 5.00 0.24 0.13
C GLY A 160 6.49 0.51 0.04
N ASN A 161 7.11 1.01 1.11
CA ASN A 161 8.55 1.21 1.12
C ASN A 161 9.24 -0.15 0.94
N GLY A 162 10.15 -0.25 -0.03
CA GLY A 162 10.82 -1.50 -0.36
C GLY A 162 10.04 -2.45 -1.27
N ASP A 163 8.78 -2.15 -1.59
CA ASP A 163 7.97 -2.93 -2.54
C ASP A 163 8.22 -2.44 -3.97
N ALA A 164 8.70 -3.30 -4.87
CA ALA A 164 8.79 -2.95 -6.29
C ALA A 164 7.45 -3.15 -7.03
N THR A 165 6.61 -4.05 -6.51
CA THR A 165 5.24 -4.27 -6.99
C THR A 165 4.32 -4.32 -5.78
N PRO A 166 3.28 -3.48 -5.71
CA PRO A 166 2.37 -3.47 -4.58
C PRO A 166 1.54 -4.75 -4.52
N THR A 167 1.30 -5.26 -3.30
CA THR A 167 0.49 -6.47 -3.08
C THR A 167 -0.96 -6.28 -3.52
N ILE A 168 -1.58 -5.17 -3.14
CA ILE A 168 -2.90 -4.80 -3.64
C ILE A 168 -2.70 -3.93 -4.88
N PRO A 169 -3.26 -4.26 -6.05
CA PRO A 169 -3.10 -3.42 -7.23
C PRO A 169 -3.63 -1.99 -7.04
N SER A 170 -3.02 -1.03 -7.73
CA SER A 170 -3.59 0.31 -7.87
C SER A 170 -4.89 0.24 -8.68
N GLY A 171 -5.85 1.13 -8.41
CA GLY A 171 -7.15 1.05 -9.06
C GLY A 171 -8.07 2.22 -8.79
N GLY A 172 -9.32 2.08 -9.24
CA GLY A 172 -10.43 3.00 -8.98
C GLY A 172 -11.59 2.26 -8.34
N PHE A 173 -12.42 2.98 -7.59
CA PHE A 173 -13.68 2.41 -7.13
C PHE A 173 -14.64 2.25 -8.31
N SER A 174 -15.47 1.22 -8.26
CA SER A 174 -16.48 0.91 -9.29
C SER A 174 -17.88 1.40 -8.94
N GLY A 175 -18.10 1.90 -7.71
CA GLY A 175 -19.43 2.31 -7.21
C GLY A 175 -20.28 1.14 -6.69
N GLY A 176 -19.63 0.07 -6.23
CA GLY A 176 -20.24 -1.15 -5.70
C GLY A 176 -19.21 -1.99 -4.95
N SER A 177 -19.39 -3.31 -4.91
CA SER A 177 -18.39 -4.23 -4.36
C SER A 177 -17.43 -4.70 -5.46
N GLN A 178 -16.13 -4.70 -5.15
CA GLN A 178 -15.09 -5.23 -6.03
C GLN A 178 -14.05 -6.04 -5.27
N ASN A 179 -13.53 -7.08 -5.91
CA ASN A 179 -12.41 -7.87 -5.39
C ASN A 179 -11.11 -7.09 -5.56
N LEU A 180 -10.28 -7.10 -4.52
CA LEU A 180 -8.96 -6.47 -4.52
C LEU A 180 -7.82 -7.49 -4.54
N LEU A 181 -7.97 -8.59 -3.81
CA LEU A 181 -6.90 -9.57 -3.61
C LEU A 181 -7.46 -10.93 -3.20
N SER A 182 -6.86 -12.00 -3.72
CA SER A 182 -7.01 -13.35 -3.18
C SER A 182 -5.80 -13.68 -2.30
N ILE A 183 -6.03 -14.01 -1.03
CA ILE A 183 -4.99 -14.23 -0.03
C ILE A 183 -4.86 -15.73 0.19
N THR A 184 -3.72 -16.29 -0.20
CA THR A 184 -3.40 -17.68 0.09
C THR A 184 -3.41 -17.93 1.59
N ARG A 185 -3.79 -19.15 2.00
CA ARG A 185 -3.74 -19.56 3.40
C ARG A 185 -2.36 -19.32 4.02
N ASN A 186 -2.33 -19.09 5.33
CA ASN A 186 -1.12 -18.89 6.10
C ASN A 186 -0.20 -17.82 5.48
N THR A 187 -0.81 -16.72 5.04
CA THR A 187 -0.11 -15.60 4.42
C THR A 187 -0.52 -14.29 5.09
N TRP A 188 0.49 -13.47 5.39
CA TRP A 188 0.36 -12.06 5.74
C TRP A 188 0.53 -11.20 4.50
N PHE A 189 -0.22 -10.11 4.38
CA PHE A 189 -0.11 -9.15 3.28
C PHE A 189 -0.19 -7.71 3.78
N GLU A 190 0.51 -6.79 3.12
CA GLU A 190 0.44 -5.35 3.39
C GLU A 190 0.48 -4.54 2.08
N SER A 191 -0.14 -3.37 2.10
CA SER A 191 -0.06 -2.34 1.07
C SER A 191 -0.41 -0.98 1.67
N CYS A 192 0.14 0.09 1.10
CA CYS A 192 -0.16 1.48 1.46
C CYS A 192 -0.89 2.16 0.30
N MET A 193 -2.11 2.66 0.54
CA MET A 193 -2.94 3.30 -0.49
C MET A 193 -2.97 4.81 -0.34
N ALA A 194 -2.58 5.53 -1.40
CA ALA A 194 -2.80 6.98 -1.53
C ALA A 194 -3.99 7.23 -2.46
N PHE A 195 -4.99 7.99 -2.00
CA PHE A 195 -6.21 8.24 -2.75
C PHE A 195 -6.17 9.57 -3.50
N ARG A 196 -6.94 9.65 -4.59
CA ARG A 196 -7.13 10.85 -5.41
C ARG A 196 -8.58 11.00 -5.82
N TYR A 197 -9.05 12.24 -5.86
CA TYR A 197 -10.29 12.61 -6.51
C TYR A 197 -10.00 12.94 -7.98
N LEU A 198 -10.66 12.27 -8.92
CA LEU A 198 -10.40 12.42 -10.36
C LEU A 198 -10.82 13.79 -10.91
N ASN A 199 -11.76 14.47 -10.24
CA ASN A 199 -12.18 15.84 -10.56
C ASN A 199 -12.65 16.03 -12.01
N THR A 200 -13.29 15.01 -12.58
CA THR A 200 -13.82 15.01 -13.95
C THR A 200 -15.26 15.53 -14.06
N GLN A 201 -15.91 15.79 -12.93
CA GLN A 201 -17.30 16.24 -12.86
C GLN A 201 -17.39 17.63 -12.22
N VAL A 202 -18.29 18.46 -12.76
CA VAL A 202 -18.67 19.74 -12.17
C VAL A 202 -19.82 19.48 -11.21
N VAL A 203 -19.60 19.77 -9.93
CA VAL A 203 -20.58 19.55 -8.85
C VAL A 203 -20.74 20.84 -8.03
N PRO A 204 -21.90 21.06 -7.38
CA PRO A 204 -22.08 22.22 -6.52
C PRO A 204 -21.04 22.28 -5.39
N ALA A 205 -20.78 23.49 -4.89
CA ALA A 205 -19.91 23.68 -3.74
C ALA A 205 -20.57 23.06 -2.49
N GLY A 206 -19.84 22.16 -1.82
CA GLY A 206 -20.36 21.46 -0.66
C GLY A 206 -19.38 20.43 -0.11
N LEU A 207 -19.73 19.85 1.03
CA LEU A 207 -18.98 18.75 1.64
C LEU A 207 -19.67 17.43 1.30
N PHE A 208 -19.05 16.65 0.41
CA PHE A 208 -19.54 15.34 0.01
C PHE A 208 -18.87 14.25 0.86
N LYS A 209 -19.66 13.39 1.51
CA LYS A 209 -19.17 12.30 2.36
C LYS A 209 -19.64 10.95 1.83
N GLY A 210 -18.78 9.95 1.93
CA GLY A 210 -19.09 8.56 1.64
C GLY A 210 -18.16 7.63 2.44
N GLN A 211 -18.42 6.33 2.38
CA GLN A 211 -17.63 5.32 3.08
C GLN A 211 -17.25 4.17 2.15
N ALA A 212 -15.96 3.80 2.19
CA ALA A 212 -15.45 2.56 1.61
C ALA A 212 -15.23 1.53 2.73
N ILE A 213 -15.75 0.32 2.55
CA ILE A 213 -15.68 -0.76 3.53
C ILE A 213 -14.84 -1.88 2.93
N PHE A 214 -13.69 -2.17 3.54
CA PHE A 214 -12.86 -3.31 3.16
C PHE A 214 -13.25 -4.52 3.98
N THR A 215 -13.40 -5.68 3.36
CA THR A 215 -13.82 -6.92 4.01
C THR A 215 -12.91 -8.06 3.58
N LEU A 216 -12.31 -8.74 4.56
CA LEU A 216 -11.55 -9.97 4.36
C LEU A 216 -12.40 -11.16 4.77
N THR A 217 -12.74 -12.00 3.80
CA THR A 217 -13.60 -13.18 4.01
C THR A 217 -12.79 -14.45 3.83
N ALA A 218 -12.77 -15.30 4.85
CA ALA A 218 -12.26 -16.66 4.73
C ALA A 218 -13.34 -17.59 4.12
N PRO A 219 -12.93 -18.57 3.31
CA PRO A 219 -13.82 -19.56 2.70
C PRO A 219 -14.47 -20.48 3.74
#